data_AF-A0A7S0MYR0-F1
#
_entry.id   AF-A0A7S0MYR0-F1
#
_cell.length_a   1.000
_cell.length_b   1.000
_cell.length_c   1.000
_cell.angle_alpha   90.00
_cell.angle_beta   90.00
_cell.angle_gamma   90.00
#
_symmetry.space_group_name_H-M   'P 1'
#
loop_
_entity.id
_entity.type
_entity.pdbx_description
1 polymer ?
#
loop_
_entity_poly.entity_id
_entity_poly.type
_entity_poly.pdbx_seq_one_letter_code
_entity_poly.pdbx_strand_id
1 'polypeptide(L)'
;RIVEKSLRESGAIDTEALCVLTGRKVWALKVLLHVLDHGGALLDACSVAVLCGLLSFRHPDVTVGGDSGQEVIVHPPHVKEPIPLNVHHLPLAVSFAFFEDDGELVVVDPSLKEEAAMRGSLTVVLNPQGELCALQKAGGVATSTAQIMRCMRIAQAKVEERANQMKAMLSEYEVVRVKRRVRRKRPQEENPSKASGDPGTDEQMQESSEDESSEEDMEE
;
A
#
# COMPACT_ATOMS: atom_id res chain seq x y z
N ARG A 1 0.30 13.89 13.35
CA ARG A 1 -1.04 14.54 13.27
C ARG A 1 -1.38 15.06 11.87
N ILE A 2 -0.42 15.61 11.11
CA ILE A 2 -0.70 16.16 9.77
C ILE A 2 -1.29 15.14 8.80
N VAL A 3 -0.75 13.92 8.74
CA VAL A 3 -1.26 12.84 7.86
C VAL A 3 -2.70 12.46 8.19
N GLU A 4 -3.06 12.44 9.48
CA GLU A 4 -4.43 12.17 9.89
C GLU A 4 -5.37 13.30 9.49
N LYS A 5 -4.97 14.55 9.77
CA LYS A 5 -5.75 15.74 9.38
C LYS A 5 -5.94 15.81 7.88
N SER A 6 -4.89 15.56 7.10
CA SER A 6 -4.95 15.61 5.66
C SER A 6 -5.81 14.54 5.03
N LEU A 7 -6.19 13.47 5.76
CA LEU A 7 -7.14 12.45 5.28
C LEU A 7 -8.56 12.71 5.80
N ARG A 8 -8.70 13.13 7.06
CA ARG A 8 -10.01 13.39 7.69
C ARG A 8 -10.61 14.73 7.29
N GLU A 9 -9.85 15.82 7.42
CA GLU A 9 -10.33 17.19 7.18
C GLU A 9 -10.52 17.47 5.68
N SER A 10 -9.80 16.76 4.82
CA SER A 10 -9.95 16.86 3.37
C SER A 10 -11.13 16.04 2.82
N GLY A 11 -11.68 15.09 3.60
CA GLY A 11 -12.72 14.18 3.11
C GLY A 11 -12.21 13.20 2.04
N ALA A 12 -10.97 12.72 2.17
CA ALA A 12 -10.36 11.84 1.16
C ALA A 12 -11.08 10.49 1.01
N ILE A 13 -11.66 10.00 2.10
CA ILE A 13 -12.35 8.71 2.15
C ILE A 13 -13.86 8.96 2.21
N ASP A 14 -14.60 8.22 1.40
CA ASP A 14 -16.06 8.22 1.43
C ASP A 14 -16.56 7.53 2.70
N THR A 15 -16.91 8.31 3.72
CA THR A 15 -17.45 7.78 4.98
C THR A 15 -18.90 7.33 4.85
N GLU A 16 -19.63 7.80 3.83
CA GLU A 16 -21.02 7.42 3.60
C GLU A 16 -21.11 6.01 3.03
N ALA A 17 -20.22 5.67 2.09
CA ALA A 17 -20.09 4.32 1.54
C ALA A 17 -19.73 3.24 2.60
N LEU A 18 -19.20 3.66 3.75
CA LEU A 18 -18.87 2.77 4.87
C LEU A 18 -20.06 2.50 5.82
N CYS A 19 -21.18 3.20 5.64
CA CYS A 19 -22.39 2.98 6.43
C CYS A 19 -23.14 1.74 5.93
N VAL A 20 -23.36 0.75 6.80
CA VAL A 20 -24.12 -0.47 6.46
C VAL A 20 -25.57 -0.30 6.87
N LEU A 21 -25.81 0.15 8.10
CA LEU A 21 -27.14 0.45 8.64
C LEU A 21 -27.08 1.78 9.40
N THR A 22 -27.82 2.77 8.92
CA THR A 22 -27.87 4.11 9.48
C THR A 22 -28.18 4.08 10.98
N GLY A 23 -27.33 4.75 11.77
CA GLY A 23 -27.47 4.85 13.23
C GLY A 23 -27.23 3.54 14.00
N ARG A 24 -26.78 2.46 13.34
CA ARG A 24 -26.57 1.16 14.01
C ARG A 24 -25.22 0.53 13.71
N LYS A 25 -24.89 0.29 12.44
CA LYS A 25 -23.70 -0.48 12.03
C LYS A 25 -22.96 0.23 10.91
N VAL A 26 -21.68 0.46 11.14
CA VAL A 26 -20.75 1.13 10.21
C VAL A 26 -19.42 0.38 10.21
N TRP A 27 -18.68 0.52 9.11
CA TRP A 27 -17.29 0.08 9.06
C TRP A 27 -16.38 1.06 9.79
N ALA A 28 -15.54 0.54 10.69
CA ALA A 28 -14.50 1.30 11.36
C ALA A 28 -13.14 0.98 10.73
N LEU A 29 -12.59 1.93 9.98
CA LEU A 29 -11.26 1.78 9.38
C LEU A 29 -10.18 2.25 10.36
N LYS A 30 -9.18 1.40 10.58
CA LYS A 30 -8.00 1.70 11.38
C LYS A 30 -6.74 1.49 10.53
N VAL A 31 -6.00 2.56 10.31
CA VAL A 31 -4.71 2.51 9.62
C VAL A 31 -3.59 2.56 10.66
N LEU A 32 -2.64 1.63 10.56
CA LEU A 32 -1.44 1.60 11.40
C LEU A 32 -0.23 1.83 10.51
N LEU A 33 0.59 2.81 10.88
CA LEU A 33 1.87 3.10 10.24
C LEU A 33 2.99 2.70 11.18
N HIS A 34 3.92 1.91 10.66
CA HIS A 34 5.14 1.52 11.36
C HIS A 34 6.33 2.04 10.57
N VAL A 35 7.13 2.91 11.19
CA VAL A 35 8.35 3.45 10.59
C VAL A 35 9.48 2.48 10.91
N LEU A 36 10.03 1.87 9.87
CA LEU A 36 11.12 0.89 10.01
C LEU A 36 12.49 1.56 9.98
N ASP A 37 12.65 2.52 9.08
CA ASP A 37 13.86 3.31 8.91
C ASP A 37 13.49 4.75 8.56
N HIS A 38 14.30 5.70 9.03
CA HIS A 38 14.08 7.12 8.85
C HIS A 38 15.27 7.76 8.14
N GLY A 39 15.17 7.86 6.82
CA GLY A 39 16.18 8.47 5.95
C GLY A 39 15.95 9.93 5.59
N GLY A 40 14.95 10.59 6.20
CA GLY A 40 14.47 11.92 5.83
C GLY A 40 13.02 11.93 5.34
N ALA A 41 12.44 13.13 5.25
CA ALA A 41 11.10 13.43 4.72
C ALA A 41 10.00 12.45 5.17
N LEU A 42 9.98 12.13 6.47
CA LEU A 42 9.15 11.04 7.00
C LEU A 42 7.65 11.18 6.67
N LEU A 43 7.16 12.43 6.66
CA LEU A 43 5.76 12.73 6.37
C LEU A 43 5.37 12.41 4.92
N ASP A 44 6.27 12.64 3.98
CA ASP A 44 6.07 12.35 2.55
C ASP A 44 5.92 10.84 2.37
N ALA A 45 6.86 10.06 2.92
CA ALA A 45 6.82 8.61 2.89
C ALA A 45 5.56 8.05 3.57
N CYS A 46 5.19 8.59 4.74
CA CYS A 46 3.98 8.18 5.45
C CYS A 46 2.71 8.46 4.64
N SER A 47 2.63 9.61 3.95
CA SER A 47 1.45 9.97 3.15
C SER A 47 1.25 8.98 1.98
N VAL A 48 2.32 8.63 1.28
CA VAL A 48 2.30 7.63 0.21
C VAL A 48 1.93 6.26 0.77
N ALA A 49 2.55 5.84 1.87
CA ALA A 49 2.29 4.52 2.47
C ALA A 49 0.81 4.36 2.90
N VAL A 50 0.20 5.37 3.52
CA VAL A 50 -1.22 5.33 3.89
C VAL A 50 -2.10 5.25 2.67
N LEU A 51 -1.86 6.07 1.65
CA LEU A 51 -2.68 6.08 0.44
C LEU A 51 -2.57 4.74 -0.31
N CYS A 52 -1.37 4.21 -0.49
CA CYS A 52 -1.17 2.87 -1.05
C CYS A 52 -1.92 1.80 -0.25
N GLY A 53 -1.85 1.86 1.09
CA GLY A 53 -2.57 0.96 1.98
C GLY A 53 -4.08 1.04 1.79
N LEU A 54 -4.64 2.26 1.79
CA LEU A 54 -6.07 2.50 1.62
C LEU A 54 -6.58 2.09 0.22
N LEU A 55 -5.82 2.39 -0.83
CA LEU A 55 -6.19 2.07 -2.21
C LEU A 55 -6.09 0.57 -2.53
N SER A 56 -5.18 -0.15 -1.87
CA SER A 56 -5.05 -1.61 -1.99
C SER A 56 -5.97 -2.38 -1.04
N PHE A 57 -6.45 -1.73 0.02
CA PHE A 57 -7.35 -2.33 1.00
C PHE A 57 -8.71 -2.68 0.39
N ARG A 58 -9.26 -3.82 0.79
CA ARG A 58 -10.60 -4.28 0.43
C ARG A 58 -11.30 -4.77 1.68
N HIS A 59 -12.56 -4.37 1.87
CA HIS A 59 -13.38 -4.89 2.97
C HIS A 59 -14.31 -6.00 2.44
N PRO A 60 -14.75 -6.94 3.30
CA PRO A 60 -15.70 -7.98 2.88
C PRO A 60 -17.05 -7.36 2.45
N ASP A 61 -17.71 -8.01 1.50
CA ASP A 61 -19.07 -7.65 1.09
C ASP A 61 -20.06 -7.96 2.21
N VAL A 62 -21.13 -7.18 2.28
CA VAL A 62 -22.14 -7.27 3.32
C VAL A 62 -23.51 -7.30 2.67
N THR A 63 -24.35 -8.22 3.12
CA THR A 63 -25.77 -8.23 2.72
C THR A 63 -26.62 -7.92 3.94
N VAL A 64 -27.50 -6.94 3.76
CA VAL A 64 -28.52 -6.57 4.75
C VAL A 64 -29.79 -7.36 4.42
N GLY A 65 -30.32 -8.08 5.40
CA GLY A 65 -31.46 -8.98 5.20
C GLY A 65 -32.28 -9.24 6.48
N GLY A 66 -33.12 -10.27 6.41
CA GLY A 66 -34.06 -10.68 7.47
C GLY A 66 -35.42 -9.98 7.40
N ASP A 67 -36.42 -10.55 8.06
CA ASP A 67 -37.83 -10.06 8.05
C ASP A 67 -37.99 -8.62 8.55
N SER A 68 -37.03 -8.15 9.36
CA SER A 68 -36.97 -6.79 9.91
C SER A 68 -36.01 -5.85 9.15
N GLY A 69 -35.25 -6.36 8.16
CA GLY A 69 -34.24 -5.59 7.42
C GLY A 69 -33.04 -5.11 8.24
N GLN A 70 -32.80 -5.69 9.42
CA GLN A 70 -31.76 -5.25 10.37
C GLN A 70 -30.64 -6.26 10.57
N GLU A 71 -30.73 -7.44 9.94
CA GLU A 71 -29.69 -8.45 10.03
C GLU A 71 -28.58 -8.16 9.02
N VAL A 72 -27.33 -8.31 9.46
CA VAL A 72 -26.15 -7.97 8.67
C VAL A 72 -25.29 -9.22 8.56
N ILE A 73 -25.19 -9.75 7.34
CA ILE A 73 -24.40 -10.93 7.01
C ILE A 73 -23.12 -10.46 6.31
N VAL A 74 -21.98 -10.69 6.95
CA VAL A 74 -20.65 -10.39 6.39
C VAL A 74 -20.15 -11.60 5.61
N HIS A 75 -19.90 -11.43 4.32
CA HIS A 75 -19.46 -12.50 3.45
C HIS A 75 -17.95 -12.62 3.47
N PRO A 76 -17.38 -13.78 3.81
CA PRO A 76 -15.94 -13.97 3.77
C PRO A 76 -15.42 -13.95 2.32
N PRO A 77 -14.12 -13.62 2.11
CA PRO A 77 -13.53 -13.36 0.79
C PRO A 77 -13.53 -14.56 -0.17
N HIS A 78 -13.80 -15.77 0.32
CA HIS A 78 -13.93 -16.98 -0.50
C HIS A 78 -15.35 -17.14 -1.09
N VAL A 79 -16.37 -16.58 -0.44
CA VAL A 79 -17.78 -16.64 -0.89
C VAL A 79 -18.07 -15.48 -1.84
N LYS A 80 -17.70 -14.25 -1.46
CA LYS A 80 -17.93 -13.05 -2.27
C LYS A 80 -16.65 -12.23 -2.47
N GLU A 81 -16.67 -11.42 -3.52
CA GLU A 81 -15.57 -10.51 -3.83
C GLU A 81 -15.48 -9.38 -2.79
N PRO A 82 -14.30 -9.17 -2.17
CA PRO A 82 -14.07 -8.01 -1.32
C PRO A 82 -14.13 -6.71 -2.12
N ILE A 83 -14.76 -5.69 -1.52
CA ILE A 83 -15.07 -4.41 -2.16
C ILE A 83 -13.94 -3.40 -1.94
N PRO A 84 -13.52 -2.64 -2.97
CA PRO A 84 -12.60 -1.51 -2.84
C PRO A 84 -13.17 -0.38 -1.98
N LEU A 85 -12.29 0.24 -1.21
CA LEU A 85 -12.60 1.49 -0.56
C LEU A 85 -12.75 2.59 -1.61
N ASN A 86 -13.79 3.43 -1.47
CA ASN A 86 -13.96 4.61 -2.31
C ASN A 86 -13.13 5.77 -1.75
N VAL A 87 -12.14 6.23 -2.52
CA VAL A 87 -11.23 7.31 -2.16
C VAL A 87 -11.39 8.41 -3.21
N HIS A 88 -11.90 9.58 -2.80
CA HIS A 88 -12.23 10.68 -3.70
C HIS A 88 -11.00 11.38 -4.26
N HIS A 89 -9.97 11.53 -3.43
CA HIS A 89 -8.77 12.27 -3.77
C HIS A 89 -7.55 11.77 -2.99
N LEU A 90 -6.36 12.20 -3.43
CA LEU A 90 -5.08 11.61 -3.02
C LEU A 90 -4.16 12.65 -2.37
N PRO A 91 -4.40 13.01 -1.10
CA PRO A 91 -3.60 14.01 -0.40
C PRO A 91 -2.17 13.51 -0.17
N LEU A 92 -1.21 14.05 -0.93
CA LEU A 92 0.20 13.71 -0.84
C LEU A 92 0.98 14.85 -0.20
N ALA A 93 1.84 14.49 0.76
CA ALA A 93 2.72 15.44 1.43
C ALA A 93 4.00 15.68 0.61
N VAL A 94 4.44 16.93 0.58
CA VAL A 94 5.74 17.36 0.07
C VAL A 94 6.40 18.22 1.13
N SER A 95 7.57 17.77 1.59
CA SER A 95 8.34 18.45 2.62
C SER A 95 9.47 19.29 2.02
N PHE A 96 9.60 20.51 2.53
CA PHE A 96 10.62 21.49 2.18
C PHE A 96 11.45 21.81 3.43
N ALA A 97 12.77 21.90 3.26
CA ALA A 97 13.72 22.33 4.29
C ALA A 97 14.33 23.69 3.92
N PHE A 98 14.42 24.58 4.90
CA PHE A 98 15.07 25.89 4.81
C PHE A 98 16.35 25.87 5.64
N PHE A 99 17.46 26.32 5.05
CA PHE A 99 18.78 26.30 5.70
C PHE A 99 19.23 27.67 6.21
N GLU A 100 18.91 28.72 5.48
CA GLU A 100 19.34 30.09 5.79
C GLU A 100 18.24 30.86 6.53
N ASP A 101 18.62 31.88 7.29
CA ASP A 101 17.69 32.71 8.06
C ASP A 101 16.75 33.53 7.15
N ASP A 102 17.21 33.84 5.93
CA ASP A 102 16.43 34.51 4.89
C ASP A 102 15.55 33.52 4.09
N GLY A 103 15.71 32.21 4.31
CA GLY A 103 14.94 31.16 3.66
C GLY A 103 15.13 31.08 2.14
N GLU A 104 16.23 31.61 1.60
CA GLU A 104 16.49 31.64 0.16
C GLU A 104 16.86 30.25 -0.36
N LEU A 105 17.73 29.53 0.37
CA LEU A 105 18.03 28.14 0.10
C LEU A 105 16.93 27.21 0.62
N VAL A 106 16.18 26.62 -0.32
CA VAL A 106 15.11 25.64 -0.07
C VAL A 106 15.42 24.33 -0.76
N VAL A 107 15.37 23.24 0.00
CA VAL A 107 15.50 21.86 -0.51
C VAL A 107 14.16 21.16 -0.42
N VAL A 108 13.84 20.34 -1.42
CA VAL A 108 12.64 19.49 -1.46
C VAL A 108 13.06 18.06 -1.12
N ASP A 109 12.26 17.35 -0.33
CA ASP A 109 12.53 15.96 0.06
C ASP A 109 13.87 15.82 0.83
N PRO A 110 14.03 16.52 1.97
CA PRO A 110 15.29 16.55 2.68
C PRO A 110 15.66 15.17 3.24
N SER A 111 16.91 14.79 3.03
CA SER A 111 17.53 13.63 3.68
C SER A 111 17.69 13.85 5.19
N LEU A 112 17.95 12.79 5.95
CA LEU A 112 18.15 12.88 7.41
C LEU A 112 19.22 13.90 7.82
N LYS A 113 20.32 14.01 7.03
CA LYS A 113 21.39 14.98 7.28
C LYS A 113 20.95 16.41 7.00
N GLU A 114 20.14 16.60 5.96
CA GLU A 114 19.56 17.89 5.59
C GLU A 114 18.53 18.35 6.62
N GLU A 115 17.67 17.44 7.11
CA GLU A 115 16.74 17.71 8.20
C GLU A 115 17.46 18.08 9.51
N ALA A 116 18.60 17.47 9.80
CA ALA A 116 19.39 17.80 10.99
C ALA A 116 20.04 19.19 10.92
N ALA A 117 20.35 19.67 9.71
CA ALA A 117 20.97 20.97 9.48
C ALA A 117 19.97 22.09 9.13
N MET A 118 18.69 21.76 8.92
CA MET A 118 17.67 22.73 8.58
C MET A 118 17.34 23.66 9.76
N ARG A 119 17.00 24.91 9.46
CA ARG A 119 16.52 25.89 10.44
C ARG A 119 15.00 26.03 10.44
N GLY A 120 14.35 25.65 9.36
CA GLY A 120 12.90 25.62 9.24
C GLY A 120 12.45 24.56 8.26
N SER A 121 11.19 24.15 8.36
CA SER A 121 10.55 23.25 7.42
C SER A 121 9.14 23.71 7.07
N LEU A 122 8.71 23.33 5.88
CA LEU A 122 7.35 23.51 5.39
C LEU A 122 6.88 22.20 4.79
N THR A 123 5.83 21.61 5.33
CA THR A 123 5.15 20.48 4.72
C THR A 123 3.85 20.99 4.10
N VAL A 124 3.71 20.75 2.80
CA VAL A 124 2.51 21.08 2.03
C VAL A 124 1.83 19.76 1.65
N VAL A 125 0.54 19.63 1.91
CA VAL A 125 -0.24 18.47 1.46
C VAL A 125 -1.22 18.92 0.39
N LEU A 126 -1.05 18.40 -0.82
CA LEU A 126 -1.87 18.74 -1.98
C LEU A 126 -2.52 17.49 -2.57
N ASN A 127 -3.65 17.71 -3.21
CA ASN A 127 -4.26 16.77 -4.14
C ASN A 127 -3.60 16.90 -5.53
N PRO A 128 -3.58 15.88 -6.41
CA PRO A 128 -3.08 16.04 -7.79
C PRO A 128 -3.80 17.11 -8.62
N GLN A 129 -5.02 17.48 -8.21
CA GLN A 129 -5.80 18.58 -8.78
C GLN A 129 -5.29 19.97 -8.36
N GLY A 130 -4.28 20.05 -7.48
CA GLY A 130 -3.70 21.30 -6.99
C GLY A 130 -4.42 21.91 -5.79
N GLU A 131 -5.39 21.21 -5.20
CA GLU A 131 -6.12 21.66 -4.01
C GLU A 131 -5.28 21.44 -2.74
N LEU A 132 -5.26 22.45 -1.86
CA LEU A 132 -4.53 22.41 -0.59
C LEU A 132 -5.35 21.72 0.50
N CYS A 133 -4.86 20.57 0.98
CA CYS A 133 -5.49 19.84 2.07
C CYS A 133 -4.94 20.26 3.44
N ALA A 134 -3.63 20.45 3.55
CA ALA A 134 -2.99 20.87 4.79
C ALA A 134 -1.68 21.61 4.50
N LEU A 135 -1.35 22.57 5.37
CA LEU A 135 -0.08 23.28 5.36
C LEU A 135 0.46 23.31 6.79
N GLN A 136 1.71 22.91 6.96
CA GLN A 136 2.39 23.02 8.24
C GLN A 136 3.77 23.62 8.05
N LYS A 137 3.97 24.80 8.61
CA LYS A 137 5.28 25.40 8.78
C LYS A 137 5.79 25.04 10.18
N ALA A 138 6.95 24.43 10.27
CA ALA A 138 7.63 24.15 11.54
C ALA A 138 9.01 24.84 11.58
N GLY A 139 9.47 25.18 12.78
CA GLY A 139 10.71 25.94 12.98
C GLY A 139 10.50 27.46 13.06
N GLY A 140 11.61 28.20 12.98
CA GLY A 140 11.66 29.64 13.31
C GLY A 140 12.09 30.58 12.17
N VAL A 141 12.49 30.05 11.01
CA VAL A 141 12.94 30.86 9.85
C VAL A 141 11.80 31.75 9.35
N ALA A 142 12.08 33.03 9.11
CA ALA A 142 11.11 33.94 8.50
C ALA A 142 10.91 33.54 7.03
N THR A 143 9.65 33.33 6.62
CA THR A 143 9.35 32.93 5.24
C THR A 143 8.31 33.89 4.69
N SER A 144 8.63 34.54 3.58
CA SER A 144 7.71 35.42 2.87
C SER A 144 6.59 34.61 2.21
N THR A 145 5.45 35.26 2.00
CA THR A 145 4.33 34.66 1.25
C THR A 145 4.75 34.24 -0.17
N ALA A 146 5.64 35.02 -0.81
CA ALA A 146 6.14 34.70 -2.15
C ALA A 146 6.94 33.38 -2.18
N GLN A 147 7.75 33.12 -1.15
CA GLN A 147 8.48 31.85 -1.00
C GLN A 147 7.53 30.67 -0.78
N ILE A 148 6.50 30.83 0.07
CA ILE A 148 5.48 29.78 0.29
C ILE A 148 4.75 29.46 -1.02
N MET A 149 4.34 30.48 -1.76
CA MET A 149 3.68 30.30 -3.06
C MET A 149 4.59 29.61 -4.09
N ARG A 150 5.90 29.90 -4.08
CA ARG A 150 6.88 29.18 -4.89
C ARG A 150 6.95 27.70 -4.50
N CYS A 151 7.02 27.40 -3.21
CA CYS A 151 7.03 26.02 -2.71
C CYS A 151 5.74 25.27 -3.11
N MET A 152 4.57 25.91 -3.02
CA MET A 152 3.30 25.31 -3.44
C MET A 152 3.27 24.91 -4.91
N ARG A 153 3.81 25.74 -5.82
CA ARG A 153 3.90 25.40 -7.25
C ARG A 153 4.81 24.21 -7.50
N ILE A 154 5.94 24.14 -6.81
CA ILE A 154 6.87 23.01 -6.88
C ILE A 154 6.22 21.75 -6.32
N ALA A 155 5.52 21.87 -5.18
CA ALA A 155 4.80 20.77 -4.56
C ALA A 155 3.72 20.21 -5.49
N GLN A 156 2.98 21.06 -6.21
CA GLN A 156 1.95 20.61 -7.15
C GLN A 156 2.54 19.70 -8.24
N ALA A 157 3.64 20.12 -8.88
CA ALA A 157 4.31 19.32 -9.90
C ALA A 157 4.83 17.98 -9.32
N LYS A 158 5.37 18.01 -8.09
CA LYS A 158 5.87 16.80 -7.41
C LYS A 158 4.76 15.85 -6.99
N VAL A 159 3.62 16.37 -6.53
CA VAL A 159 2.45 15.56 -6.18
C VAL A 159 1.86 14.88 -7.40
N GLU A 160 1.79 15.56 -8.55
CA GLU A 160 1.33 14.95 -9.80
C GLU A 160 2.25 13.81 -10.23
N GLU A 161 3.58 14.02 -10.20
CA GLU A 161 4.58 12.99 -10.48
C GLU A 161 4.44 11.78 -9.56
N ARG A 162 4.42 12.00 -8.24
CA ARG A 162 4.29 10.96 -7.22
C ARG A 162 2.96 10.20 -7.33
N ALA A 163 1.86 10.90 -7.62
CA ALA A 163 0.55 10.29 -7.81
C ALA A 163 0.49 9.38 -9.04
N ASN A 164 1.13 9.78 -10.14
CA ASN A 164 1.20 8.97 -11.35
C ASN A 164 2.03 7.71 -11.14
N GLN A 165 3.19 7.82 -10.48
CA GLN A 165 4.01 6.67 -10.10
C GLN A 165 3.24 5.70 -9.19
N MET A 166 2.57 6.23 -8.16
CA MET A 166 1.74 5.43 -7.25
C MET A 166 0.61 4.70 -7.99
N LYS A 167 -0.12 5.38 -8.89
CA LYS A 167 -1.18 4.77 -9.69
C LYS A 167 -0.65 3.66 -10.60
N ALA A 168 0.51 3.86 -11.24
CA ALA A 168 1.14 2.85 -12.08
C ALA A 168 1.45 1.58 -11.28
N MET A 169 2.13 1.73 -10.14
CA MET A 169 2.48 0.62 -9.25
C MET A 169 1.24 -0.11 -8.70
N LEU A 170 0.18 0.62 -8.34
CA LEU A 170 -1.07 0.03 -7.88
C LEU A 170 -1.80 -0.76 -8.98
N SER A 171 -1.74 -0.30 -10.23
CA SER A 171 -2.34 -1.02 -11.36
C SER A 171 -1.64 -2.36 -11.61
N GLU A 172 -0.31 -2.39 -11.54
CA GLU A 172 0.49 -3.61 -11.66
C GLU A 172 0.21 -4.58 -10.51
N TYR A 173 0.14 -4.05 -9.28
CA TYR A 173 -0.22 -4.82 -8.10
C TYR A 173 -1.60 -5.49 -8.23
N GLU A 174 -2.61 -4.76 -8.73
CA GLU A 174 -3.94 -5.33 -8.96
C GLU A 174 -3.91 -6.46 -10.00
N VAL A 175 -3.18 -6.30 -11.10
CA VAL A 175 -3.04 -7.36 -12.11
C VAL A 175 -2.41 -8.63 -11.51
N VAL A 176 -1.32 -8.48 -10.75
CA VAL A 176 -0.65 -9.61 -10.08
C VAL A 176 -1.59 -10.29 -9.09
N ARG A 177 -2.35 -9.49 -8.33
CA ARG A 177 -3.32 -9.98 -7.36
C ARG A 177 -4.45 -10.76 -8.01
N VAL A 178 -5.06 -10.25 -9.08
CA VAL A 178 -6.11 -10.96 -9.84
C VAL A 178 -5.58 -12.29 -10.37
N LYS A 179 -4.38 -12.31 -10.96
CA LYS A 179 -3.73 -13.54 -11.44
C LYS A 179 -3.52 -14.57 -10.33
N ARG A 180 -3.02 -14.15 -9.16
CA ARG A 180 -2.86 -15.03 -7.98
C ARG A 180 -4.19 -15.64 -7.52
N ARG A 181 -5.28 -14.87 -7.60
CA ARG A 181 -6.61 -15.36 -7.23
C ARG A 181 -7.17 -16.38 -8.22
N VAL A 182 -7.04 -16.13 -9.53
CA VAL A 182 -7.46 -17.08 -10.57
C VAL A 182 -6.75 -18.43 -10.38
N ARG A 183 -5.45 -18.42 -10.08
CA ARG A 183 -4.70 -19.63 -9.74
C ARG A 183 -5.26 -20.37 -8.52
N ARG A 184 -5.64 -19.65 -7.45
CA ARG A 184 -6.24 -20.26 -6.25
C ARG A 184 -7.62 -20.86 -6.47
N LYS A 185 -8.42 -20.34 -7.42
CA LYS A 185 -9.75 -20.88 -7.76
C LYS A 185 -9.71 -22.06 -8.74
N ARG A 186 -8.56 -22.33 -9.38
CA ARG A 186 -8.30 -23.56 -10.15
C ARG A 186 -7.32 -24.50 -9.42
N PRO A 187 -7.69 -25.13 -8.30
CA PRO A 187 -7.04 -26.37 -7.90
C PRO A 187 -7.72 -27.54 -8.63
N GLN A 188 -6.94 -28.26 -9.46
CA GLN A 188 -7.26 -29.49 -10.20
C GLN A 188 -8.17 -29.41 -11.45
N GLU A 189 -7.55 -29.10 -12.59
CA GLU A 189 -7.67 -29.96 -13.78
C GLU A 189 -6.27 -30.61 -13.97
N GLU A 190 -5.90 -31.52 -13.06
CA GLU A 190 -4.80 -32.45 -13.33
C GLU A 190 -5.39 -33.58 -14.19
N ASN A 191 -4.87 -33.72 -15.40
CA ASN A 191 -5.27 -34.69 -16.42
C ASN A 191 -5.43 -36.12 -15.85
N PRO A 192 -6.60 -36.78 -15.99
CA PRO A 192 -6.70 -38.22 -15.82
C PRO A 192 -6.33 -38.88 -17.16
N SER A 193 -5.04 -38.92 -17.50
CA SER A 193 -4.57 -39.73 -18.64
C SER A 193 -3.13 -40.22 -18.51
N LYS A 194 -2.80 -40.78 -17.34
CA LYS A 194 -1.79 -41.84 -17.21
C LYS A 194 -2.23 -42.85 -16.14
N ALA A 195 -3.36 -43.49 -16.38
CA ALA A 195 -3.72 -44.74 -15.73
C ALA A 195 -3.84 -45.81 -16.82
N SER A 196 -2.72 -46.45 -17.13
CA SER A 196 -2.68 -47.77 -17.77
C SER A 196 -1.49 -48.51 -17.17
N GLY A 197 -1.63 -48.90 -15.91
CA GLY A 197 -0.94 -50.08 -15.41
C GLY A 197 -1.77 -51.27 -15.86
N ASP A 198 -1.16 -52.15 -16.65
CA ASP A 198 -1.69 -53.48 -16.93
C ASP A 198 -1.01 -54.45 -15.94
N PRO A 199 -1.74 -55.35 -15.25
CA PRO A 199 -1.14 -56.28 -14.31
C PRO A 199 -0.88 -57.65 -14.96
N GLY A 200 0.33 -58.18 -14.75
CA GLY A 200 0.57 -59.60 -14.56
C GLY A 200 1.20 -60.37 -15.73
N THR A 201 2.44 -60.82 -15.53
CA THR A 201 2.76 -62.27 -15.52
C THR A 201 4.14 -62.48 -14.87
N ASP A 202 4.16 -63.30 -13.83
CA ASP A 202 5.35 -63.90 -13.22
C ASP A 202 6.15 -64.71 -14.25
N GLU A 203 7.48 -64.64 -14.22
CA GLU A 203 8.33 -65.80 -13.88
C GLU A 203 9.85 -65.49 -13.95
N GLN A 204 10.56 -66.12 -13.00
CA GLN A 204 11.98 -66.52 -13.00
C GLN A 204 13.07 -65.58 -12.42
N MET A 205 13.36 -65.86 -11.14
CA MET A 205 14.69 -66.14 -10.55
C MET A 205 15.93 -65.97 -11.43
N GLN A 206 16.93 -65.21 -10.94
CA GLN A 206 18.23 -65.77 -10.57
C GLN A 206 19.08 -64.80 -9.72
N GLU A 207 19.69 -65.35 -8.67
CA GLU A 207 20.67 -64.76 -7.76
C GLU A 207 22.04 -64.51 -8.43
N SER A 208 22.75 -63.49 -7.95
CA SER A 208 24.20 -63.45 -7.61
C SER A 208 24.52 -61.98 -7.27
N SER A 209 24.82 -61.60 -6.02
CA SER A 209 26.07 -61.77 -5.24
C SER A 209 27.31 -61.14 -5.88
N GLU A 210 28.16 -60.56 -5.01
CA GLU A 210 29.46 -59.89 -5.24
C GLU A 210 29.36 -58.36 -5.44
N ASP A 211 30.13 -57.50 -4.79
CA ASP A 211 31.11 -57.65 -3.70
C ASP A 211 31.40 -56.25 -3.10
N GLU A 212 31.96 -56.27 -1.89
CA GLU A 212 32.39 -55.14 -1.06
C GLU A 212 33.58 -54.33 -1.61
N SER A 213 33.86 -53.22 -0.92
CA SER A 213 35.14 -52.48 -0.79
C SER A 213 35.45 -51.44 -1.87
N SER A 214 36.11 -50.31 -1.64
CA SER A 214 36.50 -49.49 -0.47
C SER A 214 37.20 -48.23 -1.06
N GLU A 215 37.71 -47.34 -0.20
CA GLU A 215 38.64 -46.20 -0.48
C GLU A 215 37.90 -44.89 -0.86
N GLU A 216 37.68 -43.93 0.05
CA GLU A 216 38.67 -43.06 0.75
C GLU A 216 39.74 -42.49 -0.19
N ASP A 217 39.64 -41.20 -0.56
CA ASP A 217 40.57 -40.16 -0.08
C ASP A 217 40.38 -38.79 -0.77
N MET A 218 40.50 -37.73 0.06
CA MET A 218 41.24 -36.45 -0.11
C MET A 218 41.17 -35.72 -1.48
N GLU A 219 41.05 -34.40 -1.60
CA GLU A 219 41.56 -33.26 -0.81
C GLU A 219 41.02 -31.95 -1.44
N GLU A 220 40.98 -30.90 -0.63
CA GLU A 220 40.92 -29.43 -0.91
C GLU A 220 39.83 -28.80 -1.80
#